data_AF-A0A936CNS6-F1
#
_entry.id   AF-A0A936CNS6-F1
#
_cell.length_a   1.000
_cell.length_b   1.000
_cell.length_c   1.000
_cell.angle_alpha   90.00
_cell.angle_beta   90.00
_cell.angle_gamma   90.00
#
_symmetry.space_group_name_H-M   'P 1'
#
loop_
_entity.id
_entity.type
_entity.pdbx_description
1 polymer ?
#
loop_
_entity_poly.entity_id
_entity_poly.type
_entity_poly.pdbx_seq_one_letter_code
_entity_poly.pdbx_strand_id
1 'polypeptide(L)'
;MGYWLKLNLGTKYYAIGYEFNEGKILGFDIVDEEVIFRELTITPAKKGTMGNLLSNFVGKDCLLDLSGSKPDWFFKKQTVSDIMGCFGQKGCMGRYTKINLALSYDGIVYIEYTEAVNRMKNIH
;
A
#
# COMPACT_ATOMS: atom_id res chain seq x y z
N MET A 1 -0.39 -15.60 3.60
CA MET A 1 -1.80 -15.95 3.33
C MET A 1 -2.15 -15.90 1.84
N GLY A 2 -1.96 -14.76 1.15
CA GLY A 2 -2.32 -14.62 -0.28
C GLY A 2 -1.72 -15.68 -1.22
N TYR A 3 -0.46 -16.08 -1.01
CA TYR A 3 0.17 -17.17 -1.77
C TYR A 3 -0.63 -18.48 -1.70
N TRP A 4 -0.99 -18.91 -0.49
CA TRP A 4 -1.79 -20.12 -0.28
C TRP A 4 -3.18 -20.02 -0.89
N LEU A 5 -3.81 -18.84 -0.81
CA LEU A 5 -5.11 -18.60 -1.46
C LEU A 5 -5.00 -18.73 -2.99
N LYS A 6 -3.95 -18.17 -3.61
CA LYS A 6 -3.73 -18.32 -5.05
C LYS A 6 -3.52 -19.78 -5.45
N LEU A 7 -2.75 -20.55 -4.68
CA LEU A 7 -2.53 -21.98 -4.96
C LEU A 7 -3.82 -22.80 -4.91
N ASN A 8 -4.69 -22.55 -3.92
CA ASN A 8 -5.90 -23.35 -3.71
C ASN A 8 -7.08 -22.91 -4.58
N LEU A 9 -7.21 -21.61 -4.85
CA LEU A 9 -8.37 -21.05 -5.56
C LEU A 9 -8.06 -20.72 -7.02
N GLY A 10 -6.79 -20.65 -7.41
CA GLY A 10 -6.37 -20.39 -8.78
C GLY A 10 -6.95 -19.09 -9.34
N THR A 11 -7.69 -19.20 -10.45
CA THR A 11 -8.35 -18.08 -11.11
C THR A 11 -9.56 -17.53 -10.36
N LYS A 12 -10.08 -18.24 -9.35
CA LYS A 12 -11.17 -17.76 -8.48
C LYS A 12 -10.69 -16.78 -7.41
N TYR A 13 -9.37 -16.60 -7.28
CA TYR A 13 -8.77 -15.64 -6.38
C TYR A 13 -8.14 -14.49 -7.15
N TYR A 14 -8.56 -13.28 -6.80
CA TYR A 14 -8.10 -12.02 -7.35
C TYR A 14 -7.44 -11.21 -6.22
N ALA A 15 -6.16 -10.90 -6.37
CA ALA A 15 -5.40 -10.11 -5.39
C ALA A 15 -5.40 -8.63 -5.75
N ILE A 16 -5.90 -7.78 -4.86
CA ILE A 16 -5.83 -6.31 -5.00
C ILE A 16 -4.73 -5.78 -4.06
N GLY A 17 -3.78 -5.05 -4.64
CA GLY A 17 -2.80 -4.26 -3.90
C GLY A 17 -3.23 -2.80 -3.76
N TYR A 18 -2.65 -2.09 -2.79
CA TYR A 18 -2.82 -0.65 -2.64
C TYR A 18 -1.48 0.06 -2.85
N GLU A 19 -1.52 1.20 -3.53
CA GLU A 19 -0.37 2.08 -3.72
C GLU A 19 -0.79 3.52 -3.39
N PHE A 20 0.11 4.27 -2.77
CA PHE A 20 -0.18 5.60 -2.24
C PHE A 20 0.88 6.60 -2.69
N ASN A 21 0.49 7.82 -3.05
CA ASN A 21 1.46 8.91 -3.19
C ASN A 21 1.74 9.58 -1.85
N GLU A 22 0.76 10.27 -1.27
CA GLU A 22 0.93 10.98 0.00
C GLU A 22 -0.35 11.10 0.83
N GLY A 23 -0.23 11.77 1.98
CA GLY A 23 -1.36 12.11 2.84
C GLY A 23 -1.17 11.67 4.28
N LYS A 24 -2.27 11.28 4.92
CA LYS A 24 -2.33 10.92 6.33
C LYS A 24 -2.97 9.56 6.52
N ILE A 25 -2.53 8.84 7.53
CA ILE A 25 -3.13 7.58 7.96
C ILE A 25 -3.25 7.54 9.48
N LEU A 26 -4.12 6.68 9.99
CA LEU A 26 -4.09 6.31 11.41
C LEU A 26 -3.12 5.14 11.57
N GLY A 27 -2.03 5.37 12.28
CA GLY A 27 -1.14 4.31 12.73
C GLY A 27 -1.23 4.08 14.23
N PHE A 28 -0.35 3.23 14.73
CA PHE A 28 -0.22 2.96 16.15
C PHE A 28 1.24 2.94 16.58
N ASP A 29 1.45 3.17 17.87
CA ASP A 29 2.72 3.06 18.58
C ASP A 29 2.50 2.22 19.86
N ILE A 30 3.56 1.62 20.38
CA ILE A 30 3.53 0.88 21.65
C ILE A 30 4.38 1.63 22.66
N VAL A 31 3.73 2.27 23.63
CA VAL A 31 4.37 3.03 24.70
C VAL A 31 3.93 2.44 26.02
N ASP A 32 4.88 2.05 26.87
CA ASP A 32 4.61 1.46 28.19
C ASP A 32 3.60 0.28 28.14
N GLU A 33 3.78 -0.61 27.14
CA GLU A 33 2.91 -1.76 26.85
C GLU A 33 1.49 -1.42 26.36
N GLU A 34 1.17 -0.14 26.16
CA GLU A 34 -0.11 0.31 25.64
C GLU A 34 -0.05 0.67 24.15
N VAL A 35 -1.13 0.37 23.42
CA VAL A 35 -1.28 0.73 22.00
C VAL A 35 -1.88 2.13 21.89
N ILE A 36 -1.10 3.07 21.36
CA ILE A 36 -1.52 4.45 21.17
C ILE A 36 -1.70 4.72 19.67
N PHE A 37 -2.92 5.04 19.25
CA PHE A 37 -3.17 5.44 17.86
C PHE A 37 -2.76 6.88 17.60
N ARG A 38 -2.02 7.12 16.53
CA ARG A 38 -1.53 8.43 16.13
C ARG A 38 -1.75 8.64 14.63
N GLU A 39 -1.97 9.89 14.26
CA GLU A 39 -1.89 10.27 12.85
C GLU A 39 -0.44 10.18 12.38
N LEU A 40 -0.22 9.50 11.26
CA LEU A 40 1.07 9.41 10.59
C LEU A 40 0.99 10.14 9.26
N THR A 41 2.08 10.81 8.89
CA THR A 41 2.20 11.47 7.59
C THR A 41 2.91 10.54 6.61
N ILE A 42 2.26 10.27 5.49
CA ILE A 42 2.86 9.71 4.29
C ILE A 42 3.36 10.90 3.48
N THR A 43 4.68 11.10 3.44
CA THR A 43 5.29 12.13 2.57
C THR A 43 5.06 11.81 1.07
N PRO A 44 5.29 12.74 0.14
CA PRO A 44 5.30 12.43 -1.30
C PRO A 44 6.09 11.15 -1.63
N ALA A 45 5.57 10.35 -2.55
CA ALA A 45 6.23 9.12 -2.97
C ALA A 45 7.58 9.44 -3.63
N LYS A 46 8.61 8.70 -3.22
CA LYS A 46 9.99 8.93 -3.65
C LYS A 46 10.13 8.66 -5.15
N LYS A 47 10.94 9.47 -5.84
CA LYS A 47 11.29 9.26 -7.26
C LYS A 47 11.72 7.81 -7.52
N GLY A 48 11.14 7.20 -8.55
CA GLY A 48 11.41 5.82 -8.95
C GLY A 48 10.60 4.74 -8.20
N THR A 49 9.63 5.14 -7.38
CA THR A 49 8.62 4.24 -6.81
C THR A 49 7.36 4.19 -7.68
N MET A 50 6.55 3.16 -7.51
CA MET A 50 5.27 3.02 -8.21
C MET A 50 4.33 4.19 -7.90
N GLY A 51 4.17 4.57 -6.62
CA GLY A 51 3.34 5.72 -6.24
C GLY A 51 3.79 7.03 -6.89
N ASN A 52 5.11 7.26 -7.01
CA ASN A 52 5.63 8.44 -7.70
C ASN A 52 5.37 8.40 -9.21
N LEU A 53 5.49 7.22 -9.81
CA LEU A 53 5.19 7.04 -11.24
C LEU A 53 3.71 7.34 -11.50
N LEU A 54 2.80 6.71 -10.74
CA LEU A 54 1.37 6.89 -10.91
C LEU A 54 0.91 8.34 -10.64
N SER A 55 1.49 9.02 -9.65
CA SER A 55 1.23 10.44 -9.40
C SER A 55 1.59 11.31 -10.61
N ASN A 56 2.74 11.08 -11.24
CA ASN A 56 3.17 11.87 -12.39
C ASN A 56 2.38 11.56 -13.68
N PHE A 57 1.90 10.33 -13.87
CA PHE A 57 1.20 9.92 -15.09
C PHE A 57 -0.31 10.09 -15.00
N VAL A 58 -0.90 9.78 -13.84
CA VAL A 58 -2.35 9.78 -13.63
C VAL A 58 -2.76 10.99 -12.79
N GLY A 59 -2.06 11.26 -11.68
CA GLY A 59 -2.28 12.42 -10.81
C GLY A 59 -3.62 12.44 -10.07
N LYS A 60 -4.26 11.27 -9.92
CA LYS A 60 -5.53 11.08 -9.23
C LYS A 60 -5.77 9.60 -8.95
N ASP A 61 -6.73 9.33 -8.08
CA ASP A 61 -7.16 7.98 -7.73
C ASP A 61 -7.55 7.18 -8.97
N CYS A 62 -7.10 5.93 -9.03
CA CYS A 62 -7.42 5.03 -10.13
C CYS A 62 -7.31 3.55 -9.75
N LEU A 63 -7.95 2.71 -10.54
CA LEU A 63 -7.78 1.26 -10.50
C LEU A 63 -6.97 0.82 -11.71
N LEU A 64 -5.88 0.10 -11.47
CA LEU A 64 -5.13 -0.60 -12.51
C LEU A 64 -5.53 -2.07 -12.48
N ASP A 65 -6.29 -2.51 -13.47
CA ASP A 65 -6.55 -3.95 -13.67
C ASP A 65 -5.40 -4.57 -14.47
N LEU A 66 -4.70 -5.53 -13.86
CA LEU A 66 -3.56 -6.22 -14.43
C LEU A 66 -3.92 -7.65 -14.84
N SER A 67 -5.20 -8.03 -14.79
CA SER A 67 -5.66 -9.40 -15.08
C SER A 67 -5.64 -9.75 -16.57
N GLY A 68 -5.88 -8.77 -17.45
CA GLY A 68 -5.90 -8.97 -18.90
C GLY A 68 -4.51 -9.11 -19.53
N SER A 69 -3.63 -8.13 -19.32
CA SER A 69 -2.23 -8.22 -19.74
C SER A 69 -1.32 -7.47 -18.76
N LYS A 70 -0.11 -7.99 -18.57
CA LYS A 70 0.89 -7.41 -17.68
C LYS A 70 2.12 -7.04 -18.51
N PRO A 71 2.52 -5.76 -18.55
CA PRO A 71 3.74 -5.36 -19.22
C PRO A 71 4.96 -6.06 -18.60
N ASP A 72 5.98 -6.39 -19.40
CA ASP A 72 7.18 -7.11 -18.93
C ASP A 72 7.88 -6.44 -17.74
N TRP A 73 7.81 -5.11 -17.66
CA TRP A 73 8.41 -4.36 -16.56
C TRP A 73 7.76 -4.65 -15.20
N PHE A 74 6.48 -5.08 -15.16
CA PHE A 74 5.81 -5.51 -13.93
C PHE A 74 6.36 -6.83 -13.37
N PHE A 75 7.02 -7.64 -14.20
CA PHE A 75 7.69 -8.88 -13.78
C PHE A 75 9.09 -8.64 -13.20
N LYS A 76 9.56 -7.39 -13.17
CA LYS A 76 10.77 -7.00 -12.45
C LYS A 76 10.40 -6.51 -11.06
N LYS A 77 11.33 -6.62 -10.10
CA LYS A 77 11.11 -6.08 -8.75
C LYS A 77 10.97 -4.55 -8.82
N GLN A 78 9.80 -4.05 -8.46
CA GLN A 78 9.49 -2.62 -8.37
C GLN A 78 9.50 -2.17 -6.92
N THR A 79 9.87 -0.91 -6.69
CA THR A 79 9.77 -0.31 -5.35
C THR A 79 8.35 0.23 -5.17
N VAL A 80 7.63 -0.32 -4.20
CA VAL A 80 6.21 -0.06 -3.94
C VAL A 80 6.01 0.38 -2.50
N SER A 81 4.85 0.96 -2.21
CA SER A 81 4.45 1.28 -0.84
C SER A 81 4.26 0.00 0.00
N ASP A 82 4.81 0.03 1.21
CA ASP A 82 4.66 -0.96 2.28
C ASP A 82 4.42 -0.20 3.58
N ILE A 83 3.16 0.12 3.80
CA ILE A 83 2.74 0.97 4.91
C ILE A 83 2.17 0.06 5.98
N MET A 84 3.01 -0.27 6.95
CA MET A 84 2.57 -0.95 8.16
C MET A 84 1.84 0.03 9.08
N GLY A 85 0.95 -0.47 9.95
CA GLY A 85 0.27 0.38 10.94
C GLY A 85 1.22 1.12 11.89
N CYS A 86 2.44 0.61 12.10
CA CYS A 86 3.48 1.27 12.90
C CYS A 86 4.47 2.11 12.05
N PHE A 87 4.27 2.25 10.74
CA PHE A 87 5.21 2.94 9.86
C PHE A 87 5.53 4.37 10.37
N GLY A 88 6.81 4.76 10.33
CA GLY A 88 7.26 6.07 10.81
C GLY A 88 7.48 6.15 12.32
N GLN A 89 7.20 5.07 13.06
CA GLN A 89 7.56 4.94 14.48
C GLN A 89 8.96 4.34 14.66
N LYS A 90 9.54 4.55 15.85
CA LYS A 90 10.84 3.97 16.22
C LYS A 90 10.80 2.45 16.06
N GLY A 91 11.67 1.89 15.23
CA GLY A 91 11.71 0.45 14.93
C GLY A 91 10.84 0.00 13.74
N CYS A 92 9.93 0.85 13.25
CA CYS A 92 9.06 0.61 12.10
C CYS A 92 9.25 1.68 11.02
N MET A 93 10.45 1.82 10.47
CA MET A 93 10.78 2.91 9.53
C MET A 93 10.57 2.55 8.05
N GLY A 94 10.17 1.32 7.74
CA GLY A 94 10.00 0.87 6.37
C GLY A 94 8.72 1.42 5.74
N ARG A 95 8.84 2.35 4.78
CA ARG A 95 7.73 2.78 3.91
C ARG A 95 7.61 1.94 2.65
N TYR A 96 8.70 1.33 2.23
CA TYR A 96 8.84 0.79 0.89
C TYR A 96 9.40 -0.61 0.94
N THR A 97 8.91 -1.42 0.02
CA THR A 97 9.41 -2.76 -0.24
C THR A 97 9.67 -2.97 -1.72
N LYS A 98 10.34 -4.06 -2.07
CA LYS A 98 10.58 -4.46 -3.46
C LYS A 98 9.87 -5.76 -3.78
N ILE A 99 8.86 -5.69 -4.64
CA ILE A 99 8.08 -6.87 -5.05
C ILE A 99 7.99 -6.99 -6.56
N ASN A 100 7.74 -8.20 -7.03
CA ASN A 100 7.30 -8.44 -8.39
C ASN A 100 5.78 -8.20 -8.43
N LEU A 101 5.36 -7.06 -8.98
CA LEU A 101 3.96 -6.65 -9.00
C LEU A 101 3.08 -7.68 -9.72
N ALA A 102 3.57 -8.20 -10.85
CA ALA A 102 2.83 -9.18 -11.66
C ALA A 102 2.54 -10.50 -10.92
N LEU A 103 3.43 -10.88 -10.01
CA LEU A 103 3.26 -12.10 -9.18
C LEU A 103 2.51 -11.84 -7.87
N SER A 104 2.38 -10.57 -7.48
CA SER A 104 1.81 -10.19 -6.18
C SER A 104 0.33 -9.83 -6.29
N TYR A 105 -0.05 -9.13 -7.36
CA TYR A 105 -1.38 -8.55 -7.51
C TYR A 105 -1.97 -8.78 -8.91
N ASP A 106 -3.27 -9.02 -8.94
CA ASP A 106 -4.10 -9.05 -10.14
C ASP A 106 -4.62 -7.64 -10.49
N GLY A 107 -4.73 -6.75 -9.51
CA GLY A 107 -5.03 -5.33 -9.70
C GLY A 107 -4.46 -4.44 -8.60
N ILE A 108 -4.38 -3.13 -8.85
CA ILE A 108 -3.85 -2.14 -7.90
C ILE A 108 -4.85 -1.00 -7.77
N VAL A 109 -5.23 -0.67 -6.53
CA VAL A 109 -5.92 0.58 -6.21
C VAL A 109 -4.86 1.62 -5.88
N TYR A 110 -4.79 2.67 -6.68
CA TYR A 110 -3.93 3.81 -6.46
C TYR A 110 -4.72 4.95 -5.83
N ILE A 111 -4.16 5.54 -4.78
CA ILE A 111 -4.73 6.68 -4.07
C ILE A 111 -3.68 7.80 -4.08
N GLU A 112 -4.06 8.95 -4.63
CA GLU A 112 -3.17 10.11 -4.72
C GLU A 112 -2.96 10.72 -3.32
N TYR A 113 -4.07 10.97 -2.63
CA TYR A 113 -4.10 11.62 -1.32
C TYR A 113 -4.92 10.80 -0.32
N THR A 114 -4.29 10.41 0.78
CA THR A 114 -4.94 9.70 1.89
C THR A 114 -5.29 10.64 3.03
N GLU A 115 -6.34 10.29 3.76
CA GLU A 115 -6.70 10.94 5.02
C GLU A 115 -6.70 9.91 6.16
N ALA A 116 -6.32 10.36 7.36
CA ALA A 116 -6.37 9.48 8.52
C ALA A 116 -7.83 9.10 8.79
N VAL A 117 -8.08 7.81 8.97
CA VAL A 117 -9.41 7.36 9.37
C VAL A 117 -9.80 8.06 10.66
N ASN A 118 -10.98 8.70 10.66
CA ASN A 118 -11.53 9.28 11.87
C ASN A 118 -11.60 8.17 12.91
N ARG A 119 -10.96 8.35 14.08
CA ARG A 119 -11.34 7.57 15.26
C ARG A 119 -12.85 7.68 15.32
N MET A 120 -13.57 6.57 15.23
CA MET A 120 -14.99 6.58 15.56
C MET A 120 -15.08 7.15 16.98
N LYS A 121 -15.43 8.44 17.09
CA LYS A 121 -15.98 8.97 18.32
C LYS A 121 -17.19 8.09 18.55
N ASN A 122 -17.14 7.26 19.59
CA ASN A 122 -18.14 6.26 20.00
C ASN A 122 -17.80 4.83 19.59
N ILE A 123 -17.05 4.13 20.45
CA ILE A 123 -17.38 2.75 20.82
C ILE A 123 -17.28 2.68 22.35
N HIS A 124 -18.45 2.81 22.97
CA HIS A 124 -18.87 2.61 24.38
C HIS A 124 -17.98 3.10 25.53
#